data_AF-A0A5C5V4R3-F1
#
_entry.id   AF-A0A5C5V4R3-F1
#
_cell.length_a   1.000
_cell.length_b   1.000
_cell.length_c   1.000
_cell.angle_alpha   90.00
_cell.angle_beta   90.00
_cell.angle_gamma   90.00
#
_symmetry.space_group_name_H-M   'P 1'
#
loop_
_entity.id
_entity.type
_entity.pdbx_description
1 polymer ?
#
loop_
_entity_poly.entity_id
_entity_poly.type
_entity_poly.pdbx_seq_one_letter_code
_entity_poly.pdbx_strand_id
1 'polypeptide(L)'
;MRRNRHNSPDSDSRKTRPDQVWLSTGAVSYASAVLETQVGAKTAREQVMKRSSTKPLAEAPTRRQLWVDGVGGFLLLTGPDVLIGQATPQSGVDVPILGDVSRRHAWIRRRGAEYVVEPLAEVRRRGKLLDQPTVLSDGDLIQLGRSVVLSFQKRHPLSASAVLRLESSQRTEPAADAILLMAETCILGPKSCNHVVCGGWNRDVVLYKQGDGLHVRSPGAFQVNGQAVKNKSPLVADCSVQGEDFSFYLERLAASA
;
A
#
# COMPACT_ATOMS: atom_id res chain seq x y z
N MET A 1 -6.32 28.20 -69.94
CA MET A 1 -6.22 27.38 -71.17
C MET A 1 -5.94 25.93 -70.79
N ARG A 2 -6.59 24.95 -71.47
CA ARG A 2 -6.24 23.50 -71.66
C ARG A 2 -5.76 22.68 -70.43
N ARG A 3 -6.49 21.66 -69.93
CA ARG A 3 -6.76 20.28 -70.47
C ARG A 3 -5.48 19.41 -70.51
N ASN A 4 -5.44 18.10 -70.16
CA ASN A 4 -6.48 17.06 -70.17
C ASN A 4 -6.08 15.76 -69.38
N ARG A 5 -7.08 15.02 -68.83
CA ARG A 5 -7.39 13.54 -68.94
C ARG A 5 -6.33 12.45 -68.63
N HIS A 6 -6.56 11.54 -67.66
CA HIS A 6 -7.32 10.25 -67.68
C HIS A 6 -6.56 9.03 -68.29
N ASN A 7 -6.39 7.95 -67.51
CA ASN A 7 -7.02 6.62 -67.76
C ASN A 7 -6.70 5.55 -66.69
N SER A 8 -7.71 4.74 -66.36
CA SER A 8 -7.65 3.32 -65.93
C SER A 8 -8.17 2.46 -67.13
N PRO A 9 -8.45 1.13 -67.08
CA PRO A 9 -8.40 0.11 -66.00
C PRO A 9 -7.83 -1.29 -66.43
N ASP A 10 -8.07 -2.33 -65.59
CA ASP A 10 -8.17 -3.79 -65.92
C ASP A 10 -6.92 -4.56 -66.48
N SER A 11 -6.79 -5.90 -66.42
CA SER A 11 -7.47 -6.95 -65.62
C SER A 11 -6.68 -8.30 -65.59
N ASP A 12 -6.85 -9.04 -64.48
CA ASP A 12 -7.09 -10.50 -64.31
C ASP A 12 -6.16 -11.65 -64.82
N SER A 13 -6.08 -12.67 -63.95
CA SER A 13 -6.08 -14.13 -64.22
C SER A 13 -4.80 -15.02 -64.16
N ARG A 14 -4.77 -15.82 -63.07
CA ARG A 14 -4.57 -17.31 -62.97
C ARG A 14 -3.23 -18.00 -63.32
N LYS A 15 -2.74 -18.78 -62.34
CA LYS A 15 -2.54 -20.28 -62.32
C LYS A 15 -1.94 -20.70 -60.96
N THR A 16 -2.68 -21.22 -59.97
CA THR A 16 -3.04 -22.64 -59.70
C THR A 16 -1.90 -23.67 -59.55
N ARG A 17 -1.58 -24.03 -58.28
CA ARG A 17 -1.43 -25.39 -57.63
C ARG A 17 -0.58 -26.49 -58.31
N PRO A 18 0.08 -27.45 -57.57
CA PRO A 18 -0.51 -28.19 -56.44
C PRO A 18 0.39 -28.67 -55.25
N ASP A 19 -0.32 -29.10 -54.18
CA ASP A 19 -0.15 -30.22 -53.24
C ASP A 19 1.21 -30.63 -52.60
N GLN A 20 1.21 -30.71 -51.25
CA GLN A 20 1.63 -31.91 -50.50
C GLN A 20 0.99 -31.97 -49.10
N VAL A 21 0.74 -33.19 -48.59
CA VAL A 21 -0.02 -33.53 -47.36
C VAL A 21 0.68 -34.72 -46.65
N TRP A 22 0.26 -35.01 -45.40
CA TRP A 22 0.59 -36.17 -44.54
C TRP A 22 1.79 -35.95 -43.58
N LEU A 23 1.77 -36.37 -42.29
CA LEU A 23 0.94 -37.33 -41.55
C LEU A 23 0.63 -36.87 -40.10
N SER A 24 -0.28 -37.57 -39.42
CA SER A 24 -0.69 -37.33 -38.03
C SER A 24 -0.33 -38.47 -37.07
N THR A 25 0.12 -38.14 -35.85
CA THR A 25 -0.04 -38.96 -34.62
C THR A 25 0.30 -38.10 -33.40
N GLY A 26 -0.36 -38.22 -32.25
CA GLY A 26 -1.55 -39.01 -31.93
C GLY A 26 -2.22 -38.52 -30.64
N ALA A 27 -3.48 -38.91 -30.44
CA ALA A 27 -4.19 -38.74 -29.18
C ALA A 27 -4.24 -40.07 -28.42
N VAL A 28 -4.14 -40.03 -27.09
CA VAL A 28 -4.52 -41.16 -26.23
C VAL A 28 -5.54 -40.65 -25.21
N SER A 29 -6.81 -40.90 -25.53
CA SER A 29 -7.88 -41.00 -24.55
C SER A 29 -7.69 -42.28 -23.73
N TYR A 30 -8.15 -42.33 -22.48
CA TYR A 30 -9.00 -43.42 -22.00
C TYR A 30 -9.81 -42.97 -20.78
N ALA A 31 -11.12 -43.20 -20.84
CA ALA A 31 -12.05 -43.01 -19.73
C ALA A 31 -12.81 -44.32 -19.45
N SER A 32 -13.26 -44.46 -18.20
CA SER A 32 -14.38 -45.31 -17.75
C SER A 32 -14.22 -46.84 -17.67
N ALA A 33 -14.28 -47.36 -16.44
CA ALA A 33 -15.34 -48.28 -15.97
C ALA A 33 -15.32 -48.29 -14.40
N VAL A 34 -16.37 -48.18 -13.58
CA VAL A 34 -17.85 -48.35 -13.63
C VAL A 34 -18.36 -49.63 -12.91
N LEU A 35 -19.36 -49.43 -12.03
CA LEU A 35 -20.09 -50.34 -11.10
C LEU A 35 -19.39 -50.74 -9.76
N GLU A 36 -20.05 -50.82 -8.57
CA GLU A 36 -21.22 -50.04 -8.10
C GLU A 36 -21.41 -49.87 -6.54
N THR A 37 -22.20 -50.73 -5.87
CA THR A 37 -22.99 -50.52 -4.61
C THR A 37 -22.67 -51.56 -3.49
N GLN A 38 -23.09 -51.48 -2.19
CA GLN A 38 -24.26 -50.83 -1.55
C GLN A 38 -24.16 -50.72 0.01
N VAL A 39 -25.06 -49.92 0.61
CA VAL A 39 -25.55 -49.88 2.04
C VAL A 39 -24.58 -49.51 3.19
N GLY A 40 -24.96 -48.48 3.97
CA GLY A 40 -24.36 -48.21 5.29
C GLY A 40 -24.81 -46.89 5.96
N ALA A 41 -26.06 -46.78 6.40
CA ALA A 41 -26.57 -45.54 7.01
C ALA A 41 -26.05 -45.31 8.44
N LYS A 42 -25.37 -44.18 8.70
CA LYS A 42 -25.13 -43.62 10.05
C LYS A 42 -25.41 -42.12 10.14
N THR A 43 -26.67 -41.86 10.49
CA THR A 43 -27.21 -40.70 11.23
C THR A 43 -26.25 -39.62 11.78
N ALA A 44 -26.33 -38.43 11.18
CA ALA A 44 -26.84 -37.17 11.80
C ALA A 44 -26.35 -36.68 13.19
N ARG A 45 -25.31 -37.24 13.84
CA ARG A 45 -24.86 -36.82 15.19
C ARG A 45 -23.40 -36.37 15.32
N GLU A 46 -22.51 -36.72 14.40
CA GLU A 46 -21.10 -36.26 14.46
C GLU A 46 -20.86 -34.89 13.80
N GLN A 47 -21.83 -34.36 13.03
CA GLN A 47 -21.75 -33.03 12.42
C GLN A 47 -21.89 -31.84 13.41
N VAL A 48 -22.03 -32.09 14.71
CA VAL A 48 -22.39 -31.05 15.70
C VAL A 48 -21.23 -30.60 16.61
N MET A 49 -20.16 -31.39 16.77
CA MET A 49 -19.08 -31.05 17.71
C MET A 49 -17.70 -30.90 17.07
N LYS A 50 -17.18 -29.66 17.15
CA LYS A 50 -15.85 -29.13 16.75
C LYS A 50 -15.75 -28.33 15.44
N ARG A 51 -16.79 -27.56 15.09
CA ARG A 51 -16.56 -26.25 14.46
C ARG A 51 -16.16 -25.22 15.52
N SER A 52 -14.87 -25.20 15.90
CA SER A 52 -14.32 -24.03 16.59
C SER A 52 -14.17 -22.91 15.56
N SER A 53 -15.05 -21.92 15.62
CA SER A 53 -15.17 -20.89 14.59
C SER A 53 -14.16 -19.76 14.79
N THR A 54 -12.96 -19.88 14.23
CA THR A 54 -12.09 -18.70 14.02
C THR A 54 -12.70 -17.84 12.91
N LYS A 55 -13.56 -16.90 13.30
CA LYS A 55 -14.04 -15.82 12.43
C LYS A 55 -12.82 -15.10 11.82
N PRO A 56 -12.81 -14.75 10.53
CA PRO A 56 -11.72 -13.98 9.95
C PRO A 56 -11.43 -12.73 10.78
N LEU A 57 -10.15 -12.52 11.09
CA LEU A 57 -9.69 -11.36 11.84
C LEU A 57 -10.05 -10.10 11.05
N ALA A 58 -10.57 -9.08 11.73
CA ALA A 58 -10.96 -7.83 11.08
C ALA A 58 -9.78 -7.22 10.30
N GLU A 59 -10.09 -6.59 9.16
CA GLU A 59 -9.16 -5.83 8.32
C GLU A 59 -8.24 -4.96 9.18
N ALA A 60 -6.93 -5.02 8.95
CA ALA A 60 -5.99 -4.28 9.78
C ALA A 60 -6.29 -2.77 9.69
N PRO A 61 -6.25 -2.04 10.82
CA PRO A 61 -6.46 -0.60 10.81
C PRO A 61 -5.52 0.06 9.80
N THR A 62 -6.11 0.81 8.86
CA THR A 62 -5.36 1.52 7.83
C THR A 62 -4.50 2.64 8.40
N ARG A 63 -4.79 3.07 9.64
CA ARG A 63 -4.18 4.18 10.36
C ARG A 63 -3.70 3.72 11.74
N ARG A 64 -2.43 3.97 12.07
CA ARG A 64 -1.80 3.64 13.36
C ARG A 64 -0.85 4.76 13.79
N GLN A 65 -0.71 4.98 15.08
CA GLN A 65 0.38 5.79 15.61
C GLN A 65 1.54 4.85 15.95
N LEU A 66 2.73 5.20 15.46
CA LEU A 66 3.97 4.46 15.66
C LEU A 66 4.90 5.32 16.51
N TRP A 67 5.06 4.96 17.77
CA TRP A 67 5.95 5.61 18.72
C TRP A 67 7.29 4.88 18.72
N VAL A 68 8.38 5.58 18.40
CA VAL A 68 9.72 4.99 18.29
C VAL A 68 10.61 5.62 19.36
N ASP A 69 11.09 4.80 20.30
CA ASP A 69 11.73 5.28 21.53
C ASP A 69 13.02 6.03 21.21
N GLY A 70 13.14 7.25 21.75
CA GLY A 70 14.26 8.16 21.48
C GLY A 70 14.29 8.76 20.07
N VAL A 71 13.25 8.56 19.24
CA VAL A 71 13.22 9.03 17.84
C VAL A 71 12.01 9.91 17.52
N GLY A 72 10.79 9.52 17.89
CA GLY A 72 9.58 10.32 17.63
C GLY A 72 8.29 9.54 17.43
N GLY A 73 7.20 10.25 17.12
CA GLY A 73 5.88 9.72 16.80
C GLY A 73 5.57 9.82 15.31
N PHE A 74 5.03 8.75 14.71
CA PHE A 74 4.81 8.65 13.27
C PHE A 74 3.39 8.18 12.95
N LEU A 75 2.72 8.84 12.01
CA LEU A 75 1.40 8.41 11.55
C LEU A 75 1.55 7.38 10.42
N LEU A 76 1.37 6.10 10.73
CA LEU A 76 1.50 5.00 9.78
C LEU A 76 0.19 4.76 9.03
N LEU A 77 0.19 4.96 7.71
CA LEU A 77 -0.95 4.78 6.82
C LEU A 77 -0.69 3.64 5.83
N THR A 78 -1.47 2.56 5.87
CA THR A 78 -1.29 1.40 4.99
C THR A 78 -2.17 1.45 3.72
N GLY A 79 -3.22 2.28 3.73
CA GLY A 79 -4.10 2.50 2.58
C GLY A 79 -3.35 3.06 1.35
N PRO A 80 -3.84 2.81 0.12
CA PRO A 80 -3.28 3.41 -1.09
C PRO A 80 -3.77 4.84 -1.32
N ASP A 81 -4.99 5.17 -0.88
CA ASP A 81 -5.60 6.49 -1.00
C ASP A 81 -5.68 7.11 0.39
N VAL A 82 -5.09 8.30 0.54
CA VAL A 82 -4.95 9.02 1.82
C VAL A 82 -5.52 10.42 1.67
N LEU A 83 -6.53 10.74 2.48
CA LEU A 83 -7.18 12.04 2.50
C LEU A 83 -6.48 12.96 3.51
N ILE A 84 -6.04 14.12 3.05
CA ILE A 84 -5.50 15.19 3.88
C ILE A 84 -6.57 16.28 4.03
N GLY A 85 -6.72 16.82 5.23
CA GLY A 85 -7.69 17.88 5.50
C GLY A 85 -7.58 18.49 6.88
N GLN A 86 -8.57 19.28 7.26
CA GLN A 86 -8.60 19.99 8.54
C GLN A 86 -8.82 19.04 9.71
N ALA A 87 -8.10 19.26 10.80
CA ALA A 87 -8.38 18.66 12.10
C ALA A 87 -9.64 19.25 12.71
N THR A 88 -10.80 18.69 12.34
CA THR A 88 -12.08 18.91 13.03
C THR A 88 -12.57 17.58 13.63
N PRO A 89 -13.42 17.63 14.67
CA PRO A 89 -14.32 16.52 14.97
C PRO A 89 -15.05 16.08 13.69
N GLN A 90 -15.29 14.78 13.51
CA GLN A 90 -15.97 14.21 12.34
C GLN A 90 -15.37 14.62 10.97
N SER A 91 -14.06 14.89 10.91
CA SER A 91 -13.39 15.29 9.66
C SER A 91 -13.34 14.17 8.62
N GLY A 92 -13.30 12.89 9.03
CA GLY A 92 -13.26 11.74 8.14
C GLY A 92 -11.98 11.64 7.29
N VAL A 93 -10.91 12.33 7.69
CA VAL A 93 -9.63 12.38 6.95
C VAL A 93 -8.56 11.51 7.62
N ASP A 94 -7.64 10.97 6.83
CA ASP A 94 -6.54 10.13 7.32
C ASP A 94 -5.43 10.97 7.95
N VAL A 95 -5.13 12.13 7.36
CA VAL A 95 -4.17 13.13 7.85
C VAL A 95 -4.92 14.43 8.19
N PRO A 96 -5.48 14.55 9.40
CA PRO A 96 -6.04 15.80 9.90
C PRO A 96 -4.91 16.74 10.32
N ILE A 97 -4.98 18.00 9.88
CA ILE A 97 -3.98 19.05 10.15
C ILE A 97 -4.64 20.21 10.89
N LEU A 98 -4.02 20.62 11.99
CA LEU A 98 -4.36 21.82 12.77
C LEU A 98 -3.85 23.07 12.03
N GLY A 99 -4.59 23.54 11.04
CA GLY A 99 -4.20 24.67 10.18
C GLY A 99 -5.30 25.22 9.28
N ASP A 100 -4.95 26.26 8.52
CA ASP A 100 -5.80 26.89 7.49
C ASP A 100 -5.83 26.03 6.21
N VAL A 101 -6.54 24.91 6.32
CA VAL A 101 -6.82 23.96 5.23
C VAL A 101 -8.30 23.60 5.24
N SER A 102 -8.89 23.42 4.06
CA SER A 102 -10.23 22.86 3.89
C SER A 102 -10.41 21.51 4.60
N ARG A 103 -11.62 21.25 5.13
CA ARG A 103 -12.01 19.97 5.78
C ARG A 103 -11.57 18.72 5.01
N ARG A 104 -11.68 18.76 3.68
CA ARG A 104 -11.11 17.78 2.75
C ARG A 104 -10.30 18.58 1.74
N HIS A 105 -8.98 18.46 1.74
CA HIS A 105 -8.10 19.38 1.04
C HIS A 105 -7.44 18.77 -0.20
N ALA A 106 -6.89 17.56 -0.06
CA ALA A 106 -6.25 16.85 -1.15
C ALA A 106 -6.26 15.35 -0.88
N TRP A 107 -6.34 14.56 -1.94
CA TRP A 107 -5.96 13.15 -1.89
C TRP A 107 -4.48 13.00 -2.22
N ILE A 108 -3.80 12.11 -1.50
CA ILE A 108 -2.53 11.51 -1.92
C ILE A 108 -2.84 10.06 -2.27
N ARG A 109 -2.68 9.70 -3.54
CA ARG A 109 -3.04 8.38 -4.07
C ARG A 109 -1.83 7.64 -4.60
N ARG A 110 -1.55 6.45 -4.07
CA ARG A 110 -0.53 5.53 -4.59
C ARG A 110 -1.10 4.73 -5.76
N ARG A 111 -0.44 4.74 -6.90
CA ARG A 111 -0.79 3.95 -8.10
C ARG A 111 0.45 3.16 -8.51
N GLY A 112 0.48 1.87 -8.13
CA GLY A 112 1.69 1.06 -8.22
C GLY A 112 2.83 1.65 -7.38
N ALA A 113 3.93 2.04 -8.02
CA ALA A 113 5.07 2.70 -7.39
C ALA A 113 4.99 4.24 -7.42
N GLU A 114 3.98 4.82 -8.09
CA GLU A 114 3.80 6.26 -8.23
C GLU A 114 2.85 6.82 -7.17
N TYR A 115 2.99 8.12 -6.89
CA TYR A 115 2.08 8.86 -6.02
C TYR A 115 1.54 10.05 -6.79
N VAL A 116 0.26 10.34 -6.62
CA VAL A 116 -0.44 11.45 -7.26
C VAL A 116 -1.06 12.30 -6.15
N VAL A 117 -0.87 13.62 -6.21
CA VAL A 117 -1.68 14.58 -5.45
C VAL A 117 -2.86 14.99 -6.31
N GLU A 118 -4.06 14.85 -5.78
CA GLU A 118 -5.32 15.29 -6.41
C GLU A 118 -5.92 16.41 -5.54
N PRO A 119 -5.98 17.65 -6.06
CA PRO A 119 -6.52 18.79 -5.32
C PRO A 119 -8.04 18.68 -5.16
N LEU A 120 -8.53 18.86 -3.93
CA LEU A 120 -9.95 19.13 -3.62
C LEU A 120 -10.17 20.60 -3.23
N ALA A 121 -9.08 21.30 -2.94
CA ALA A 121 -8.98 22.72 -2.62
C ALA A 121 -7.67 23.28 -3.20
N GLU A 122 -7.29 24.50 -2.81
CA GLU A 122 -6.11 25.20 -3.32
C GLU A 122 -4.78 24.50 -2.95
N VAL A 123 -4.24 23.69 -3.86
CA VAL A 123 -2.93 23.04 -3.72
C VAL A 123 -1.92 23.68 -4.67
N ARG A 124 -0.71 23.99 -4.19
CA ARG A 124 0.41 24.42 -5.03
C ARG A 124 1.59 23.46 -4.94
N ARG A 125 2.28 23.23 -6.07
CA ARG A 125 3.60 22.58 -6.11
C ARG A 125 4.61 23.61 -6.61
N ARG A 126 5.66 23.89 -5.82
CA ARG A 126 6.69 24.91 -6.15
C ARG A 126 6.08 26.27 -6.55
N GLY A 127 5.06 26.72 -5.81
CA GLY A 127 4.34 27.97 -6.06
C GLY A 127 3.30 27.95 -7.19
N LYS A 128 3.32 26.95 -8.10
CA LYS A 128 2.30 26.80 -9.15
C LYS A 128 1.05 26.11 -8.61
N LEU A 129 -0.13 26.69 -8.85
CA LEU A 129 -1.42 26.06 -8.57
C LEU A 129 -1.59 24.76 -9.36
N LEU A 130 -2.14 23.73 -8.71
CA LEU A 130 -2.55 22.48 -9.33
C LEU A 130 -4.06 22.51 -9.57
N ASP A 131 -4.45 22.35 -10.82
CA ASP A 131 -5.83 22.28 -11.32
C ASP A 131 -6.28 20.84 -11.63
N GLN A 132 -5.33 19.90 -11.66
CA GLN A 132 -5.56 18.50 -12.00
C GLN A 132 -4.66 17.54 -11.18
N PRO A 133 -5.02 16.24 -11.09
CA PRO A 133 -4.18 15.23 -10.45
C PRO A 133 -2.76 15.24 -11.02
N THR A 134 -1.74 15.36 -10.16
CA THR A 134 -0.35 15.57 -10.55
C THR A 134 0.57 14.55 -9.87
N VAL A 135 1.46 13.91 -10.64
CA VAL A 135 2.44 12.95 -10.11
C VAL A 135 3.48 13.66 -9.23
N LEU A 136 3.74 13.07 -8.07
CA LEU A 136 4.73 13.50 -7.09
C LEU A 136 6.09 12.84 -7.32
N SER A 137 7.13 13.66 -7.26
CA SER A 137 8.54 13.30 -7.35
C SER A 137 9.22 13.44 -5.98
N ASP A 138 10.28 12.68 -5.74
CA ASP A 138 11.06 12.80 -4.50
C ASP A 138 11.57 14.24 -4.29
N GLY A 139 11.46 14.74 -3.06
CA GLY A 139 11.84 16.11 -2.69
C GLY A 139 10.84 17.19 -3.10
N ASP A 140 9.64 16.84 -3.56
CA ASP A 140 8.60 17.85 -3.83
C ASP A 140 8.07 18.52 -2.58
N LEU A 141 7.82 19.83 -2.70
CA LEU A 141 7.09 20.63 -1.71
C LEU A 141 5.67 20.92 -2.23
N ILE A 142 4.68 20.50 -1.45
CA ILE A 142 3.26 20.63 -1.69
C ILE A 142 2.70 21.60 -0.65
N GLN A 143 2.25 22.78 -1.08
CA GLN A 143 1.53 23.72 -0.23
C GLN A 143 0.03 23.44 -0.30
N LEU A 144 -0.61 23.32 0.85
CA LEU A 144 -2.05 23.19 1.04
C LEU A 144 -2.59 24.52 1.57
N GLY A 145 -3.50 25.15 0.82
CA GLY A 145 -4.05 26.46 1.14
C GLY A 145 -2.96 27.53 1.25
N ARG A 146 -3.03 28.32 2.33
CA ARG A 146 -2.18 29.52 2.50
C ARG A 146 -0.84 29.27 3.19
N SER A 147 -0.74 28.27 4.07
CA SER A 147 0.36 28.18 5.03
C SER A 147 0.87 26.77 5.34
N VAL A 148 0.08 25.73 5.06
CA VAL A 148 0.51 24.34 5.32
C VAL A 148 1.41 23.88 4.19
N VAL A 149 2.63 23.43 4.50
CA VAL A 149 3.59 22.91 3.51
C VAL A 149 4.02 21.51 3.91
N LEU A 150 3.88 20.57 2.97
CA LEU A 150 4.32 19.19 3.09
C LEU A 150 5.50 18.93 2.15
N SER A 151 6.58 18.35 2.64
CA SER A 151 7.57 17.68 1.78
C SER A 151 7.15 16.24 1.52
N PHE A 152 7.42 15.74 0.31
CA PHE A 152 7.20 14.35 -0.08
C PHE A 152 8.52 13.65 -0.42
N GLN A 153 8.77 12.50 0.20
CA GLN A 153 10.05 11.79 0.08
C GLN A 153 9.88 10.28 -0.13
N LYS A 154 10.50 9.72 -1.16
CA LYS A 154 10.65 8.26 -1.40
C LYS A 154 12.01 7.79 -0.88
N ARG A 155 12.13 7.74 0.45
CA ARG A 155 13.41 7.55 1.17
C ARG A 155 14.20 6.31 0.75
N HIS A 156 13.54 5.18 0.48
CA HIS A 156 14.21 3.90 0.26
C HIS A 156 14.02 3.38 -1.18
N PRO A 157 15.10 3.11 -1.94
CA PRO A 157 14.99 2.79 -3.38
C PRO A 157 14.28 1.46 -3.68
N LEU A 158 14.27 0.52 -2.73
CA LEU A 158 13.58 -0.78 -2.86
C LEU A 158 12.22 -0.83 -2.15
N SER A 159 11.66 0.32 -1.76
CA SER A 159 10.28 0.38 -1.24
C SER A 159 9.47 1.42 -1.99
N ALA A 160 8.23 1.06 -2.37
CA ALA A 160 7.25 2.00 -2.87
C ALA A 160 6.58 2.83 -1.76
N SER A 161 7.03 2.73 -0.50
CA SER A 161 6.56 3.58 0.59
C SER A 161 7.16 4.98 0.51
N ALA A 162 6.41 5.97 0.97
CA ALA A 162 6.83 7.37 1.01
C ALA A 162 6.65 7.98 2.41
N VAL A 163 7.29 9.10 2.64
CA VAL A 163 7.21 9.90 3.86
C VAL A 163 6.71 11.29 3.50
N LEU A 164 5.70 11.79 4.21
CA LEU A 164 5.33 13.20 4.22
C LEU A 164 5.82 13.85 5.52
N ARG A 165 6.35 15.07 5.45
CA ARG A 165 6.68 15.89 6.64
C ARG A 165 6.08 17.27 6.52
N LEU A 166 5.60 17.81 7.64
CA LEU A 166 5.23 19.23 7.72
C LEU A 166 6.52 20.06 7.79
N GLU A 167 6.72 20.88 6.78
CA GLU A 167 7.81 21.88 6.71
C GLU A 167 7.35 23.25 7.24
N SER A 168 6.05 23.37 7.54
CA SER A 168 5.42 24.53 8.16
C SER A 168 5.10 24.26 9.64
N SER A 169 4.77 25.30 10.41
CA SER A 169 4.62 25.22 11.88
C SER A 169 3.34 24.53 12.39
N GLN A 170 2.47 24.06 11.50
CA GLN A 170 1.25 23.33 11.87
C GLN A 170 1.57 21.91 12.35
N ARG A 171 0.58 21.22 12.91
CA ARG A 171 0.69 19.85 13.42
C ARG A 171 -0.44 18.96 12.89
N THR A 172 -0.19 17.66 12.84
CA THR A 172 -1.25 16.66 12.65
C THR A 172 -2.02 16.39 13.94
N GLU A 173 -3.17 15.72 13.86
CA GLU A 173 -3.93 15.21 15.01
C GLU A 173 -4.15 13.68 14.95
N PRO A 174 -3.52 12.85 15.79
CA PRO A 174 -2.55 13.22 16.82
C PRO A 174 -1.24 13.77 16.21
N ALA A 175 -0.43 14.41 17.04
CA ALA A 175 0.87 14.92 16.63
C ALA A 175 1.79 13.79 16.12
N ALA A 176 2.42 14.02 14.96
CA ALA A 176 3.40 13.13 14.37
C ALA A 176 4.52 13.95 13.71
N ASP A 177 5.75 13.48 13.83
CA ASP A 177 6.96 14.06 13.24
C ASP A 177 7.07 13.76 11.73
N ALA A 178 6.36 12.73 11.26
CA ALA A 178 6.08 12.47 9.86
C ALA A 178 4.87 11.54 9.66
N ILE A 179 4.31 11.55 8.46
CA ILE A 179 3.31 10.58 7.99
C ILE A 179 4.02 9.55 7.09
N LEU A 180 3.84 8.27 7.39
CA LEU A 180 4.43 7.14 6.66
C LEU A 180 3.36 6.52 5.74
N LEU A 181 3.46 6.80 4.44
CA LEU A 181 2.58 6.27 3.40
C LEU A 181 3.05 4.88 2.98
N MET A 182 2.67 3.85 3.74
CA MET A 182 3.20 2.49 3.62
C MET A 182 2.60 1.71 2.43
N ALA A 183 3.46 1.35 1.48
CA ALA A 183 3.23 0.32 0.48
C ALA A 183 3.46 -1.08 1.13
N GLU A 184 4.34 -1.92 0.59
CA GLU A 184 4.56 -3.27 1.12
C GLU A 184 5.51 -3.32 2.32
N THR A 185 6.46 -2.38 2.41
CA THR A 185 7.44 -2.33 3.51
C THR A 185 7.67 -0.92 4.02
N CYS A 186 7.75 -0.75 5.34
CA CYS A 186 8.28 0.43 6.00
C CYS A 186 9.52 -0.01 6.80
N ILE A 187 10.60 0.76 6.69
CA ILE A 187 11.92 0.38 7.19
C ILE A 187 12.38 1.43 8.20
N LEU A 188 12.70 0.97 9.40
CA LEU A 188 13.24 1.72 10.52
C LEU A 188 14.69 1.25 10.77
N GLY A 189 15.59 2.12 11.22
CA GLY A 189 16.98 1.77 11.53
C GLY A 189 17.98 2.87 11.19
N PRO A 190 19.30 2.64 11.30
CA PRO A 190 20.31 3.70 11.31
C PRO A 190 20.54 4.43 9.98
N LYS A 191 20.13 3.87 8.84
CA LYS A 191 20.47 4.39 7.51
C LYS A 191 19.63 5.62 7.17
N SER A 192 20.25 6.64 6.55
CA SER A 192 19.57 7.88 6.13
C SER A 192 18.49 7.70 5.04
N CYS A 193 18.52 6.56 4.34
CA CYS A 193 17.51 6.11 3.37
C CYS A 193 16.36 5.30 4.01
N ASN A 194 16.38 5.05 5.32
CA ASN A 194 15.24 4.46 6.01
C ASN A 194 14.10 5.48 6.12
N HIS A 195 12.87 4.96 6.27
CA HIS A 195 11.66 5.80 6.34
C HIS A 195 11.57 6.49 7.71
N VAL A 196 11.97 5.77 8.75
CA VAL A 196 12.32 6.31 10.07
C VAL A 196 13.81 6.07 10.29
N VAL A 197 14.56 7.15 10.52
CA VAL A 197 16.00 7.08 10.77
C VAL A 197 16.22 6.96 12.28
N CYS A 198 16.59 5.77 12.73
CA CYS A 198 16.87 5.44 14.12
C CYS A 198 18.38 5.33 14.32
N GLY A 199 19.08 6.47 14.43
CA GLY A 199 20.55 6.53 14.38
C GLY A 199 21.29 5.73 15.46
N GLY A 200 20.64 5.43 16.59
CA GLY A 200 21.19 4.61 17.67
C GLY A 200 20.96 3.09 17.53
N TRP A 201 20.25 2.64 16.50
CA TRP A 201 19.99 1.21 16.28
C TRP A 201 21.11 0.59 15.44
N ASN A 202 21.53 -0.63 15.76
CA ASN A 202 22.59 -1.36 15.06
C ASN A 202 22.08 -2.12 13.83
N ARG A 203 20.77 -2.27 13.67
CA ARG A 203 20.13 -3.04 12.60
C ARG A 203 18.84 -2.40 12.09
N ASP A 204 18.44 -2.80 10.88
CA ASP A 204 17.13 -2.43 10.35
C ASP A 204 16.02 -3.30 10.97
N VAL A 205 14.88 -2.67 11.21
CA VAL A 205 13.60 -3.32 11.52
C VAL A 205 12.63 -3.00 10.41
N VAL A 206 12.00 -4.03 9.83
CA VAL A 206 11.10 -3.89 8.69
C VAL A 206 9.69 -4.25 9.11
N LEU A 207 8.81 -3.26 9.09
CA LEU A 207 7.36 -3.47 9.06
C LEU A 207 6.97 -3.88 7.64
N TYR A 208 6.17 -4.92 7.46
CA TYR A 208 5.75 -5.38 6.14
C TYR A 208 4.32 -5.93 6.14
N LYS A 209 3.65 -5.83 4.99
CA LYS A 209 2.31 -6.41 4.78
C LYS A 209 2.41 -7.89 4.43
N GLN A 210 1.46 -8.68 4.92
CA GLN A 210 1.30 -10.08 4.52
C GLN A 210 -0.19 -10.45 4.61
N GLY A 211 -0.84 -10.56 3.44
CA GLY A 211 -2.31 -10.52 3.39
C GLY A 211 -2.83 -9.22 4.00
N ASP A 212 -3.93 -9.30 4.74
CA ASP A 212 -4.51 -8.16 5.45
C ASP A 212 -3.76 -7.81 6.75
N GLY A 213 -2.68 -8.54 7.08
CA GLY A 213 -1.90 -8.39 8.30
C GLY A 213 -0.69 -7.46 8.16
N LEU A 214 -0.36 -6.76 9.25
CA LEU A 214 0.96 -6.13 9.42
C LEU A 214 1.88 -7.09 10.19
N HIS A 215 3.13 -7.16 9.78
CA HIS A 215 4.17 -8.00 10.38
C HIS A 215 5.44 -7.19 10.65
N VAL A 216 6.27 -7.66 11.57
CA VAL A 216 7.63 -7.15 11.80
C VAL A 216 8.65 -8.24 11.48
N ARG A 217 9.81 -7.83 10.95
CA ARG A 217 11.01 -8.66 10.89
C ARG A 217 12.26 -7.86 11.26
N SER A 218 13.19 -8.50 11.96
CA SER A 218 14.56 -8.03 12.16
C SER A 218 15.47 -9.23 12.45
N PRO A 219 16.73 -9.26 12.00
CA PRO A 219 17.61 -10.42 12.20
C PRO A 219 17.93 -10.66 13.68
N GLY A 220 17.69 -11.89 14.15
CA GLY A 220 17.99 -12.32 15.52
C GLY A 220 16.75 -12.56 16.37
N ALA A 221 16.91 -12.42 17.69
CA ALA A 221 15.83 -12.51 18.67
C ALA A 221 15.36 -11.11 19.09
N PHE A 222 14.06 -10.96 19.32
CA PHE A 222 13.43 -9.76 19.87
C PHE A 222 12.14 -10.17 20.58
N GLN A 223 11.43 -9.23 21.17
CA GLN A 223 10.17 -9.44 21.89
C GLN A 223 9.03 -8.71 21.20
N VAL A 224 7.83 -9.30 21.24
CA VAL A 224 6.56 -8.63 20.89
C VAL A 224 5.63 -8.83 22.09
N ASN A 225 5.15 -7.74 22.69
CA ASN A 225 4.36 -7.77 23.93
C ASN A 225 5.01 -8.64 25.04
N GLY A 226 6.33 -8.54 25.19
CA GLY A 226 7.13 -9.33 26.15
C GLY A 226 7.34 -10.81 25.78
N GLN A 227 6.79 -11.28 24.66
CA GLN A 227 6.97 -12.67 24.18
C GLN A 227 8.15 -12.77 23.23
N ALA A 228 9.07 -13.70 23.48
CA ALA A 228 10.25 -13.91 22.66
C ALA A 228 9.92 -14.42 21.25
N VAL A 229 10.50 -13.78 20.25
CA VAL A 229 10.32 -14.02 18.81
C VAL A 229 11.68 -14.15 18.15
N LYS A 230 11.79 -14.97 17.10
CA LYS A 230 12.98 -15.06 16.25
C LYS A 230 12.67 -14.65 14.81
N ASN A 231 13.46 -13.73 14.27
CA ASN A 231 13.43 -13.19 12.91
C ASN A 231 12.17 -12.43 12.47
N LYS A 232 10.95 -12.90 12.78
CA LYS A 232 9.69 -12.26 12.37
C LYS A 232 8.49 -12.64 13.24
N SER A 233 7.51 -11.74 13.34
CA SER A 233 6.19 -11.99 13.96
C SER A 233 5.08 -11.23 13.22
N PRO A 234 3.83 -11.72 13.20
CA PRO A 234 2.67 -10.84 13.02
C PRO A 234 2.65 -9.74 14.08
N LEU A 235 2.06 -8.60 13.74
CA LEU A 235 1.78 -7.49 14.64
C LEU A 235 0.27 -7.32 14.79
N VAL A 236 -0.20 -7.44 16.02
CA VAL A 236 -1.56 -7.04 16.38
C VAL A 236 -1.69 -5.51 16.40
N ALA A 237 -2.89 -5.01 16.71
CA ALA A 237 -3.02 -3.63 17.18
C ALA A 237 -2.50 -3.53 18.62
N ASP A 238 -2.06 -2.35 19.02
CA ASP A 238 -1.74 -2.02 20.42
C ASP A 238 -0.64 -2.95 20.98
N CYS A 239 0.53 -2.89 20.33
CA CYS A 239 1.66 -3.78 20.64
C CYS A 239 3.01 -3.06 20.75
N SER A 240 3.82 -3.53 21.70
CA SER A 240 5.23 -3.15 21.84
C SER A 240 6.13 -4.17 21.13
N VAL A 241 7.23 -3.68 20.59
CA VAL A 241 8.28 -4.50 19.98
C VAL A 241 9.63 -4.03 20.49
N GLN A 242 10.41 -4.93 21.09
CA GLN A 242 11.69 -4.62 21.74
C GLN A 242 12.79 -5.60 21.35
N GLY A 243 13.88 -5.06 20.80
CA GLY A 243 15.15 -5.76 20.62
C GLY A 243 16.16 -5.37 21.71
N GLU A 244 17.42 -5.72 21.47
CA GLU A 244 18.57 -5.28 22.28
C GLU A 244 18.81 -3.77 22.16
N ASP A 245 18.64 -3.26 20.95
CA ASP A 245 19.05 -1.94 20.50
C ASP A 245 17.91 -1.09 19.90
N PHE A 246 16.68 -1.62 19.87
CA PHE A 246 15.51 -0.96 19.30
C PHE A 246 14.26 -1.19 20.14
N SER A 247 13.38 -0.19 20.19
CA SER A 247 12.07 -0.28 20.83
C SER A 247 11.07 0.63 20.13
N PHE A 248 9.85 0.13 19.93
CA PHE A 248 8.72 0.92 19.43
C PHE A 248 7.38 0.35 19.88
N TYR A 249 6.34 1.19 19.88
CA TYR A 249 4.95 0.83 20.15
C TYR A 249 4.06 1.21 18.96
N LEU A 250 3.15 0.30 18.59
CA LEU A 250 2.15 0.50 17.55
C LEU A 250 0.75 0.55 18.15
N GLU A 251 0.19 1.75 18.17
CA GLU A 251 -1.16 2.06 18.65
C GLU A 251 -2.15 2.06 17.48
N ARG A 252 -3.32 1.45 17.66
CA ARG A 252 -4.44 1.59 16.73
C ARG A 252 -5.09 2.95 16.96
N LEU A 253 -5.08 3.77 15.91
CA LEU A 253 -5.96 4.92 15.87
C LEU A 253 -7.32 4.48 15.32
N ALA A 254 -8.39 5.06 15.86
CA ALA A 254 -9.69 5.01 15.19
C ALA A 254 -9.60 5.72 13.82
N ALA A 255 -10.53 5.38 12.93
CA ALA A 255 -10.88 6.31 11.85
C ALA A 255 -11.22 7.67 12.48
N SER A 256 -10.91 8.78 11.78
CA SER A 256 -11.20 10.12 12.30
C SER A 256 -12.71 10.39 12.25
N ALA A 257 -13.39 9.88 13.27
CA ALA A 257 -14.84 9.67 13.34
C ALA A 257 -15.64 10.97 13.54
#